data_AF-A0A317FRK0-F1
#
_entry.id   AF-A0A317FRK0-F1
#
_cell.length_a   1.000
_cell.length_b   1.000
_cell.length_c   1.000
_cell.angle_alpha   90.00
_cell.angle_beta   90.00
_cell.angle_gamma   90.00
#
_symmetry.space_group_name_H-M   'P 1'
#
loop_
_entity.id
_entity.type
_entity.pdbx_description
1 polymer ?
#
loop_
_entity_poly.entity_id
_entity_poly.type
_entity_poly.pdbx_seq_one_letter_code
_entity_poly.pdbx_strand_id
1 'polypeptide(L)'
;MAKPNKKGPTKTVDIFCSACKAPLFKYRKGGKGALVKCFIERITQDHTHTECVCPGCERPFARPATIRGTAAYKMIGGKVTFK
;
A
#
# COMPACT_ATOMS: atom_id res chain seq x y z
N MET A 1 21.76 -4.73 12.95
CA MET A 1 20.91 -4.13 11.89
C MET A 1 19.49 -3.99 12.42
N ALA A 2 18.94 -2.77 12.48
CA ALA A 2 17.69 -2.51 13.17
C ALA A 2 16.48 -3.05 12.39
N LYS A 3 15.87 -4.11 12.91
CA LYS A 3 14.53 -4.58 12.54
C LYS A 3 13.55 -3.39 12.64
N PRO A 4 12.55 -3.28 11.75
CA PRO A 4 11.46 -2.33 11.94
C PRO A 4 10.85 -2.51 13.34
N ASN A 5 10.66 -1.40 14.06
CA ASN A 5 10.25 -1.40 15.46
C ASN A 5 8.91 -2.16 15.65
N LYS A 6 8.79 -2.98 16.70
CA LYS A 6 7.62 -3.84 16.98
C LYS A 6 6.33 -3.03 17.18
N LYS A 7 6.46 -1.76 17.61
CA LYS A 7 5.37 -0.78 17.63
C LYS A 7 5.26 -0.13 16.24
N GLY A 8 4.46 -0.76 15.36
CA GLY A 8 4.08 -0.16 14.09
C GLY A 8 3.29 1.15 14.30
N PRO A 9 3.23 2.04 13.30
CA PRO A 9 2.38 3.22 13.36
C PRO A 9 0.93 2.81 13.60
N THR A 10 0.28 3.43 14.59
CA THR A 10 -1.13 3.15 14.94
C THR A 10 -2.10 3.75 13.94
N LYS A 11 -1.68 4.79 13.21
CA LYS A 11 -2.50 5.44 12.20
C LYS A 11 -2.63 4.53 10.97
N THR A 12 -3.87 4.14 10.70
CA THR A 12 -4.24 3.52 9.44
C THR A 12 -4.74 4.59 8.47
N VAL A 13 -4.46 4.38 7.19
CA VAL A 13 -5.00 5.18 6.09
C VAL A 13 -5.69 4.21 5.14
N ASP A 14 -6.74 4.69 4.51
CA ASP A 14 -7.43 3.94 3.47
C ASP A 14 -6.83 4.35 2.12
N ILE A 15 -6.39 3.37 1.36
CA ILE A 15 -5.76 3.54 0.05
C ILE A 15 -6.81 3.26 -1.01
N PHE A 16 -6.94 4.19 -1.95
CA PHE A 16 -7.90 4.14 -3.05
C PHE A 16 -7.18 4.25 -4.38
N CYS A 17 -7.83 3.71 -5.42
CA CYS A 17 -7.39 3.95 -6.80
C CYS A 17 -7.66 5.41 -7.18
N SER A 18 -6.69 6.12 -7.74
CA SER A 18 -6.89 7.50 -8.20
C SER A 18 -7.88 7.61 -9.37
N ALA A 19 -8.08 6.54 -10.13
CA ALA A 19 -8.94 6.54 -11.31
C ALA A 19 -10.42 6.31 -10.98
N CYS A 20 -10.73 5.18 -10.32
CA CYS A 20 -12.10 4.79 -10.02
C CYS A 20 -12.49 5.01 -8.55
N LYS A 21 -11.57 5.46 -7.69
CA LYS A 21 -11.78 5.66 -6.24
C LYS A 21 -12.17 4.38 -5.48
N ALA A 22 -12.04 3.21 -6.10
CA ALA A 22 -12.28 1.94 -5.44
C ALA A 22 -11.30 1.74 -4.28
N PRO A 23 -11.75 1.18 -3.14
CA PRO A 23 -10.87 0.83 -2.04
C PRO A 23 -9.89 -0.27 -2.49
N LEU A 24 -8.61 -0.06 -2.22
CA LEU A 24 -7.55 -1.02 -2.54
C LEU A 24 -7.12 -1.73 -1.25
N PHE A 25 -6.60 -0.96 -0.29
CA PHE A 25 -6.02 -1.50 0.94
C PHE A 25 -6.28 -0.57 2.12
N LYS A 26 -6.37 -1.16 3.31
CA LYS A 26 -6.19 -0.41 4.56
C LYS A 26 -4.77 -0.63 5.06
N TYR A 27 -4.02 0.46 5.28
CA TYR A 27 -2.58 0.38 5.51
C TYR A 27 -2.12 1.19 6.71
N ARG A 28 -1.23 0.61 7.53
CA ARG A 28 -0.58 1.30 8.64
C ARG A 28 0.56 2.17 8.14
N LYS A 29 0.26 3.44 7.88
CA LYS A 29 1.21 4.40 7.30
C LYS A 29 2.09 5.05 8.37
N GLY A 30 3.40 4.91 8.20
CA GLY A 30 4.39 5.63 8.99
C GLY A 30 4.80 6.94 8.30
N GLY A 31 4.60 8.07 8.96
CA GLY A 31 5.02 9.39 8.47
C GLY A 31 3.99 10.12 7.58
N LYS A 32 4.28 11.38 7.26
CA LYS A 32 3.36 12.30 6.55
C LYS A 32 3.50 12.32 5.02
N GLY A 33 4.62 11.84 4.47
CA GLY A 33 4.92 11.92 3.03
C GLY A 33 4.09 11.01 2.13
N ALA A 34 4.35 11.03 0.82
CA ALA A 34 3.65 10.20 -0.17
C ALA A 34 3.84 8.69 0.09
N LEU A 35 2.83 7.89 -0.28
CA LEU A 35 2.87 6.44 -0.16
C LEU A 35 3.62 5.84 -1.36
N VAL A 36 4.95 5.77 -1.26
CA VAL A 36 5.80 5.17 -2.30
C VAL A 36 6.01 3.66 -2.07
N LYS A 37 6.10 3.26 -0.80
CA LYS A 37 6.41 1.89 -0.37
C LYS A 37 5.33 1.39 0.58
N CYS A 38 4.67 0.30 0.23
CA CYS A 38 3.62 -0.34 1.02
C CYS A 38 4.09 -1.73 1.44
N PHE A 39 4.45 -1.91 2.71
CA PHE A 39 4.90 -3.23 3.19
C PHE A 39 3.70 -4.15 3.40
N ILE A 40 3.76 -5.39 2.90
CA ILE A 40 2.63 -6.33 2.97
C ILE A 40 2.25 -6.62 4.44
N GLU A 41 3.24 -6.75 5.31
CA GLU A 41 3.06 -6.92 6.77
C GLU A 41 2.27 -5.78 7.47
N ARG A 42 2.12 -4.62 6.82
CA ARG A 42 1.42 -3.44 7.35
C ARG A 42 0.04 -3.22 6.72
N ILE A 43 -0.36 -4.07 5.78
CA ILE A 43 -1.70 -4.09 5.22
C ILE A 43 -2.59 -4.76 6.26
N THR A 44 -3.60 -4.04 6.72
CA THR A 44 -4.59 -4.56 7.68
C THR A 44 -5.79 -5.16 6.98
N GLN A 45 -6.14 -4.67 5.80
CA GLN A 45 -7.25 -5.19 4.98
C GLN A 45 -6.86 -5.09 3.52
N ASP A 46 -7.13 -6.17 2.79
CA ASP A 46 -6.91 -6.28 1.35
C ASP A 46 -8.26 -6.38 0.65
N HIS A 47 -8.51 -5.49 -0.31
CA HIS A 47 -9.73 -5.48 -1.13
C HIS A 47 -9.44 -5.80 -2.60
N THR A 48 -8.21 -6.21 -2.93
CA THR A 48 -7.83 -6.54 -4.31
C THR A 48 -8.12 -8.00 -4.61
N HIS A 49 -8.58 -8.29 -5.83
CA HIS A 49 -8.77 -9.67 -6.29
C HIS A 49 -7.48 -10.23 -6.89
N THR A 50 -6.66 -9.35 -7.47
CA THR A 50 -5.40 -9.69 -8.11
C THR A 50 -4.33 -8.75 -7.58
N GLU A 51 -3.18 -9.30 -7.21
CA GLU A 51 -2.08 -8.53 -6.63
C GLU A 51 -1.69 -7.36 -7.53
N CYS A 52 -1.50 -6.18 -6.93
CA CYS A 52 -1.11 -4.95 -7.64
C CYS A 52 -2.11 -4.43 -8.70
N VAL A 53 -3.31 -5.01 -8.82
CA VAL A 53 -4.34 -4.64 -9.80
C VAL A 53 -5.60 -4.16 -9.10
N CYS A 54 -6.18 -3.07 -9.60
CA CYS A 54 -7.38 -2.49 -9.02
C CYS A 54 -8.61 -3.36 -9.34
N PRO A 55 -9.47 -3.71 -8.36
CA PRO A 55 -10.65 -4.54 -8.58
C PRO A 55 -11.74 -3.83 -9.40
N GLY A 56 -11.76 -2.49 -9.42
CA GLY A 56 -12.81 -1.73 -10.11
C GLY A 56 -12.48 -1.30 -11.54
N CYS A 57 -11.20 -1.20 -11.90
CA CYS A 57 -10.79 -0.77 -13.25
C CYS A 57 -9.71 -1.66 -13.87
N GLU A 58 -9.28 -2.71 -13.17
CA GLU A 58 -8.29 -3.69 -13.63
C GLU A 58 -6.93 -3.08 -14.02
N ARG A 59 -6.67 -1.85 -13.58
CA ARG A 59 -5.42 -1.16 -13.86
C ARG A 59 -4.35 -1.53 -12.82
N PRO A 60 -3.11 -1.78 -13.25
CA PRO A 60 -2.02 -1.99 -12.31
C PRO A 60 -1.70 -0.66 -11.60
N PHE A 61 -1.75 -0.67 -10.27
CA PHE A 61 -1.50 0.50 -9.41
C PHE A 61 -0.17 0.40 -8.65
N ALA A 62 0.38 -0.80 -8.50
CA ALA A 62 1.65 -1.06 -7.83
C ALA A 62 2.45 -2.13 -8.58
N ARG A 63 3.64 -2.44 -8.08
CA ARG A 63 4.44 -3.61 -8.48
C ARG A 63 5.03 -4.28 -7.24
N PRO A 64 5.18 -5.62 -7.24
CA PRO A 64 5.86 -6.33 -6.17
C PRO A 64 7.34 -5.90 -6.13
N ALA A 65 7.88 -5.74 -4.92
CA ALA A 65 9.27 -5.39 -4.67
C ALA A 65 9.72 -5.89 -3.29
N THR A 66 10.97 -6.29 -3.19
CA THR A 66 11.58 -6.62 -1.88
C THR A 66 12.36 -5.41 -1.38
N ILE A 67 12.02 -4.91 -0.20
CA ILE A 67 12.65 -3.72 0.41
C ILE A 67 13.25 -4.14 1.74
N ARG A 68 14.59 -4.13 1.83
CA ARG A 68 15.35 -4.54 3.02
C ARG A 68 15.03 -5.97 3.48
N GLY A 69 14.83 -6.89 2.52
CA GLY A 69 14.50 -8.29 2.79
C GLY A 69 13.02 -8.55 3.13
N THR A 70 12.17 -7.53 3.13
CA THR A 70 10.73 -7.67 3.38
C THR A 70 9.93 -7.45 2.09
N ALA A 71 8.92 -8.27 1.88
CA ALA A 71 7.99 -8.12 0.75
C ALA A 71 7.15 -6.83 0.88
N ALA A 72 7.09 -6.07 -0.22
CA ALA A 72 6.39 -4.80 -0.29
C ALA A 72 5.83 -4.56 -1.70
N TYR A 73 4.81 -3.72 -1.80
CA TYR A 73 4.33 -3.15 -3.03
C TYR A 73 4.91 -1.75 -3.22
N LYS A 74 5.58 -1.54 -4.36
CA LYS A 74 6.04 -0.22 -4.78
C LYS A 74 4.93 0.43 -5.62
N MET A 75 4.32 1.46 -5.07
CA MET A 75 3.20 2.16 -5.69
C MET A 75 3.67 2.91 -6.94
N ILE A 76 2.85 2.89 -7.99
CA ILE A 76 3.08 3.69 -9.20
C ILE A 76 2.56 5.11 -8.92
N GLY A 77 3.41 6.11 -9.18
CA GLY A 77 3.08 7.52 -8.92
C GLY A 77 1.78 7.95 -9.59
N GLY A 78 0.95 8.70 -8.88
CA GLY A 78 -0.32 9.23 -9.38
C GLY A 78 -1.47 8.21 -9.52
N LYS A 79 -1.21 6.90 -9.38
CA LYS A 79 -2.26 5.86 -9.53
C LYS A 79 -3.00 5.52 -8.25
N VAL A 80 -2.44 5.89 -7.10
CA VAL A 80 -3.04 5.67 -5.79
C VAL A 80 -3.18 6.99 -5.04
N THR A 81 -4.27 7.10 -4.29
CA THR A 81 -4.52 8.18 -3.33
C THR A 81 -4.81 7.54 -1.97
N PHE A 82 -4.53 8.25 -0.89
CA PHE A 82 -4.84 7.78 0.46
C PHE A 82 -5.47 8.90 1.27
N LYS A 83 -6.41 8.54 2.16
CA LYS A 83 -7.04 9.46 3.10
C LYS A 83 -6.82 8.99 4.54
#